data_AF-A0A225DNX8-F1
#
_entry.id   AF-A0A225DNX8-F1
#
_cell.length_a   1.000
_cell.length_b   1.000
_cell.length_c   1.000
_cell.angle_alpha   90.00
_cell.angle_beta   90.00
_cell.angle_gamma   90.00
#
_symmetry.space_group_name_H-M   'P 1'
#
loop_
_entity.id
_entity.type
_entity.pdbx_description
1 polymer ?
#
loop_
_entity_poly.entity_id
_entity_poly.type
_entity_poly.pdbx_seq_one_letter_code
_entity_poly.pdbx_strand_id
1 'polypeptide(L)'
;MISISVMPLKAGQVMDLLSLFLLKIALEVATNGGCVPADVPEAPMPHPPIDRVAQLYCRLGYPVPPRNAELMSIRVMKETRFFPPITQGSEPHVLGLRLPAVLPYEKPTYLLGTKIYKFHEFDPEHVTPVSPDADISLQEYLLGPYDYLYLAIQCELLTWDTLARKLYANAREGERRPILEEMIFYASKPWHDRLSEPRSDRKEILRHLKRLHAEDVIFPLRKYDDLQGYRRRYDEEIIRQLEATVVPRKSTPGSVEGLIDDLTEYRSKEMYINKCTIDQDATAYWKLVEHGFDAVPALLEHIDDERLSRTSFASFYGMFPIRLQVKHFASRLLNDLFSNDTNIWPGEGSLANVAELKKQWATIRTVGEEKWLLSHAVPPEYPKVRSGFRTEPYIAIARVIRVKYPSKLPDIYRTLLQRKSVSSECYAAEITASNLPVAQKIALLEEGASCRNDYHAFHALLALARLDKKVFEKHLALKLNVLLARGEAEGVSDFLFPVVLIVAAQERSHWDNLIAVAKKMSVDRRIWLMREVGVSLSESAARQFMRPELAPDYDNDLTRLNRLRFLMQFIDDRSPEVNKDSTCEVRDFATQYLAILLGFLDTEMEVFVGDCGFWTRLAVRSVVYKVAGQELARPTK
;
A
#
# COMPACT_ATOMS: atom_id res chain seq x y z
N MET A 1 -18.22 22.04 54.20
CA MET A 1 -17.06 21.14 54.37
C MET A 1 -17.57 19.72 54.50
N ILE A 2 -17.48 18.92 53.44
CA ILE A 2 -17.70 17.47 53.50
C ILE A 2 -16.40 16.84 53.04
N SER A 3 -15.69 16.22 53.99
CA SER A 3 -14.45 15.49 53.74
C SER A 3 -14.82 14.10 53.24
N ILE A 4 -14.54 13.82 51.96
CA ILE A 4 -14.64 12.46 51.41
C ILE A 4 -13.25 11.84 51.53
N SER A 5 -13.13 10.88 52.45
CA SER A 5 -11.94 10.07 52.63
C SER A 5 -11.83 9.06 51.49
N VAL A 6 -10.78 9.16 50.67
CA VAL A 6 -10.48 8.19 49.61
C VAL A 6 -9.67 7.06 50.23
N MET A 7 -10.24 5.86 50.30
CA MET A 7 -9.49 4.65 50.69
C MET A 7 -8.50 4.26 49.58
N PRO A 8 -7.28 3.82 49.92
CA PRO A 8 -6.36 3.24 48.94
C PRO A 8 -6.80 1.82 48.59
N LEU A 9 -7.04 1.56 47.31
CA LEU A 9 -7.22 0.20 46.79
C LEU A 9 -5.91 -0.58 46.97
N LYS A 10 -5.99 -1.79 47.54
CA LYS A 10 -4.85 -2.69 47.69
C LYS A 10 -4.46 -3.26 46.32
N ALA A 11 -3.16 -3.46 46.10
CA ALA A 11 -2.56 -3.94 44.85
C ALA A 11 -3.14 -5.26 44.29
N GLY A 12 -3.90 -6.02 45.09
CA GLY A 12 -4.60 -7.24 44.65
C GLY A 12 -5.87 -7.00 43.82
N GLN A 13 -6.54 -5.84 43.94
CA GLN A 13 -7.83 -5.61 43.25
C GLN A 13 -7.67 -5.12 41.79
N VAL A 14 -6.48 -4.69 41.39
CA VAL A 14 -6.17 -4.33 40.00
C VAL A 14 -5.93 -5.58 39.12
N MET A 15 -5.52 -6.69 39.73
CA MET A 15 -5.38 -7.98 39.05
C MET A 15 -6.74 -8.60 38.67
N ASP A 16 -7.83 -8.25 39.37
CA ASP A 16 -9.16 -8.82 39.10
C ASP A 16 -9.83 -8.25 37.85
N LEU A 17 -9.50 -7.03 37.40
CA LEU A 17 -10.09 -6.45 36.18
C LEU A 17 -9.42 -6.98 34.91
N LEU A 18 -8.10 -7.22 34.95
CA LEU A 18 -7.40 -7.95 33.88
C LEU A 18 -7.84 -9.41 33.86
N SER A 19 -8.04 -10.01 35.04
CA SER A 19 -8.58 -11.36 35.17
C SER A 19 -10.03 -11.44 34.68
N LEU A 20 -10.88 -10.44 34.89
CA LEU A 20 -12.26 -10.42 34.36
C LEU A 20 -12.32 -10.19 32.83
N PHE A 21 -11.38 -9.43 32.27
CA PHE A 21 -11.23 -9.29 30.82
C PHE A 21 -10.75 -10.61 30.19
N LEU A 22 -9.78 -11.28 30.83
CA LEU A 22 -9.32 -12.63 30.45
C LEU A 22 -10.37 -13.72 30.76
N LEU A 23 -11.22 -13.56 31.77
CA LEU A 23 -12.30 -14.49 32.14
C LEU A 23 -13.49 -14.37 31.19
N LYS A 24 -13.77 -13.17 30.64
CA LYS A 24 -14.76 -12.99 29.58
C LYS A 24 -14.31 -13.63 28.27
N ILE A 25 -13.02 -13.50 27.94
CA ILE A 25 -12.39 -14.22 26.81
C ILE A 25 -12.42 -15.75 27.08
N ALA A 26 -12.16 -16.21 28.30
CA ALA A 26 -12.23 -17.62 28.66
C ALA A 26 -13.67 -18.18 28.68
N LEU A 27 -14.69 -17.38 29.01
CA LEU A 27 -16.09 -17.80 28.99
C LEU A 27 -16.66 -17.89 27.57
N GLU A 28 -16.25 -17.00 26.66
CA GLU A 28 -16.65 -17.06 25.24
C GLU A 28 -15.97 -18.24 24.51
N VAL A 29 -14.77 -18.65 24.93
CA VAL A 29 -14.09 -19.87 24.48
C VAL A 29 -14.75 -21.15 25.05
N ALA A 30 -15.34 -21.08 26.24
CA ALA A 30 -16.00 -22.24 26.88
C ALA A 30 -17.41 -22.54 26.32
N THR A 31 -18.03 -21.63 25.57
CA THR A 31 -19.39 -21.81 25.01
C THR A 31 -19.44 -22.33 23.56
N ASN A 32 -18.29 -22.49 22.90
CA ASN A 32 -18.21 -23.20 21.63
C ASN A 32 -18.01 -24.70 21.89
N GLY A 33 -19.08 -25.33 22.39
CA GLY A 33 -19.17 -26.78 22.54
C GLY A 33 -19.08 -27.45 21.17
N GLY A 34 -17.99 -28.19 20.96
CA GLY A 34 -17.74 -28.94 19.74
C GLY A 34 -18.83 -29.97 19.47
N CYS A 35 -19.40 -29.90 18.27
CA CYS A 35 -20.06 -31.04 17.65
C CYS A 35 -18.97 -32.07 17.30
N VAL A 36 -19.14 -33.28 17.83
CA VAL A 36 -18.46 -34.49 17.36
C VAL A 36 -18.73 -34.64 15.85
N PRO A 37 -17.72 -34.87 15.00
CA PRO A 37 -17.98 -35.11 13.59
C PRO A 37 -18.75 -36.43 13.47
N ALA A 38 -19.96 -36.34 12.92
CA ALA A 38 -20.65 -37.49 12.37
C ALA A 38 -19.76 -38.10 11.29
N ASP A 39 -19.74 -39.44 11.20
CA ASP A 39 -19.03 -40.18 10.17
C ASP A 39 -19.23 -39.51 8.81
N VAL A 40 -18.11 -39.08 8.22
CA VAL A 40 -18.06 -38.38 6.95
C VAL A 40 -18.82 -39.22 5.92
N PRO A 41 -19.97 -38.75 5.40
CA PRO A 41 -20.71 -39.50 4.41
C PRO A 41 -19.84 -39.61 3.16
N GLU A 42 -19.55 -40.85 2.76
CA GLU A 42 -18.72 -41.19 1.62
C GLU A 42 -19.39 -40.63 0.34
N ALA A 43 -18.92 -39.46 -0.11
CA ALA A 43 -19.51 -38.75 -1.23
C ALA A 43 -19.32 -39.55 -2.54
N PRO A 44 -20.38 -39.73 -3.34
CA PRO A 44 -20.38 -40.60 -4.51
C PRO A 44 -19.80 -39.89 -5.74
N MET A 45 -18.50 -40.07 -5.93
CA MET A 45 -17.75 -40.29 -7.18
C MET A 45 -16.28 -40.42 -6.74
N PRO A 46 -15.49 -41.40 -7.22
CA PRO A 46 -14.13 -41.56 -6.71
C PRO A 46 -13.32 -40.32 -7.12
N HIS A 47 -13.12 -39.39 -6.18
CA HIS A 47 -12.13 -38.35 -6.35
C HIS A 47 -10.80 -39.04 -6.65
N PRO A 48 -9.99 -38.47 -7.56
CA PRO A 48 -8.70 -39.06 -7.87
C PRO A 48 -7.85 -39.18 -6.61
N PRO A 49 -6.99 -40.21 -6.50
CA PRO A 49 -6.05 -40.31 -5.40
C PRO A 49 -5.04 -39.15 -5.49
N ILE A 50 -4.55 -38.69 -4.34
CA ILE A 50 -3.73 -37.47 -4.23
C ILE A 50 -2.42 -37.53 -5.04
N ASP A 51 -1.83 -38.71 -5.19
CA ASP A 51 -0.64 -38.95 -6.02
C ASP A 51 -0.91 -38.62 -7.50
N ARG A 52 -2.08 -39.01 -8.02
CA ARG A 52 -2.51 -38.67 -9.38
C ARG A 52 -2.75 -37.16 -9.53
N VAL A 53 -3.29 -36.53 -8.49
CA VAL A 53 -3.47 -35.07 -8.44
C VAL A 53 -2.11 -34.35 -8.43
N ALA A 54 -1.14 -34.86 -7.66
CA ALA A 54 0.23 -34.32 -7.59
C ALA A 54 0.99 -34.49 -8.92
N GLN A 55 0.81 -35.60 -9.63
CA GLN A 55 1.33 -35.78 -10.98
C GLN A 55 0.75 -34.73 -11.94
N LEU A 56 -0.57 -34.48 -11.87
CA LEU A 56 -1.19 -33.43 -12.66
C LEU A 56 -0.65 -32.04 -12.27
N TYR A 57 -0.49 -31.75 -10.98
CA TYR A 57 0.07 -30.49 -10.48
C TYR A 57 1.44 -30.19 -11.09
N CYS A 58 2.35 -31.17 -11.05
CA CYS A 58 3.67 -31.08 -11.66
C CYS A 58 3.57 -30.91 -13.19
N ARG A 59 2.70 -31.69 -13.85
CA ARG A 59 2.47 -31.60 -15.29
C ARG A 59 1.93 -30.23 -15.70
N LEU A 60 1.09 -29.59 -14.90
CA LEU A 60 0.55 -28.25 -15.18
C LEU A 60 1.59 -27.14 -14.92
N GLY A 61 2.72 -27.47 -14.29
CA GLY A 61 3.79 -26.53 -14.03
C GLY A 61 3.47 -25.57 -12.89
N TYR A 62 2.70 -26.01 -11.90
CA TYR A 62 2.55 -25.25 -10.67
C TYR A 62 3.88 -25.19 -9.88
N PRO A 63 4.06 -24.20 -8.98
CA PRO A 63 5.27 -24.10 -8.16
C PRO A 63 5.50 -25.33 -7.29
N VAL A 64 6.54 -26.11 -7.58
CA VAL A 64 6.91 -27.28 -6.78
C VAL A 64 7.83 -26.84 -5.64
N PRO A 65 7.49 -27.12 -4.36
CA PRO A 65 8.37 -26.79 -3.25
C PRO A 65 9.66 -27.62 -3.34
N PRO A 66 10.84 -27.05 -3.00
CA PRO A 66 12.06 -27.83 -2.88
C PRO A 66 11.97 -28.77 -1.69
N ARG A 67 12.72 -29.89 -1.72
CA ARG A 67 12.67 -30.94 -0.66
C ARG A 67 12.98 -30.45 0.75
N ASN A 68 13.69 -29.33 0.88
CA ASN A 68 14.05 -28.71 2.15
C ASN A 68 13.11 -27.54 2.52
N ALA A 69 11.94 -27.42 1.89
CA ALA A 69 10.93 -26.46 2.29
C ALA A 69 10.42 -26.80 3.71
N GLU A 70 10.18 -25.77 4.51
CA GLU A 70 9.67 -25.92 5.87
C GLU A 70 8.21 -25.51 5.92
N LEU A 71 7.39 -26.26 6.64
CA LEU A 71 6.02 -25.86 6.92
C LEU A 71 6.04 -24.75 7.97
N MET A 72 5.35 -23.65 7.67
CA MET A 72 5.26 -22.50 8.55
C MET A 72 3.80 -22.19 8.86
N SER A 73 3.56 -21.80 10.10
CA SER A 73 2.39 -21.03 10.51
C SER A 73 2.72 -19.55 10.36
N ILE A 74 1.96 -18.86 9.52
CA ILE A 74 2.13 -17.44 9.24
C ILE A 74 0.93 -16.72 9.83
N ARG A 75 1.13 -15.92 10.87
CA ARG A 75 0.08 -15.07 11.41
C ARG A 75 -0.23 -13.96 10.39
N VAL A 76 -1.48 -13.94 9.93
CA VAL A 76 -1.97 -12.95 8.97
C VAL A 76 -2.31 -11.67 9.71
N MET A 77 -1.64 -10.56 9.34
CA MET A 77 -2.00 -9.25 9.89
C MET A 77 -3.34 -8.81 9.30
N LYS A 78 -4.22 -8.27 10.14
CA LYS A 78 -5.60 -7.89 9.77
C LYS A 78 -5.66 -6.90 8.60
N GLU A 79 -4.60 -6.12 8.39
CA GLU A 79 -4.47 -5.16 7.28
C GLU A 79 -4.40 -5.79 5.88
N THR A 80 -4.18 -7.10 5.79
CA THR A 80 -4.13 -7.77 4.49
C THR A 80 -5.53 -7.87 3.90
N ARG A 81 -5.87 -6.91 3.01
CA ARG A 81 -7.13 -6.79 2.24
C ARG A 81 -7.58 -8.06 1.48
N PHE A 82 -6.77 -9.12 1.51
CA PHE A 82 -7.00 -10.38 0.80
C PHE A 82 -7.83 -11.38 1.59
N PHE A 83 -7.97 -11.21 2.91
CA PHE A 83 -8.77 -12.11 3.75
C PHE A 83 -10.07 -11.44 4.17
N PRO A 84 -11.19 -12.19 4.24
CA PRO A 84 -12.43 -11.64 4.76
C PRO A 84 -12.22 -11.12 6.20
N PRO A 85 -12.89 -10.04 6.61
CA PRO A 85 -12.77 -9.51 7.97
C PRO A 85 -13.15 -10.58 8.98
N ILE A 86 -12.25 -10.88 9.90
CA ILE A 86 -12.40 -11.99 10.85
C ILE A 86 -13.18 -11.49 12.05
N THR A 87 -14.23 -12.22 12.42
CA THR A 87 -15.00 -12.00 13.64
C THR A 87 -14.19 -12.46 14.86
N GLN A 88 -13.83 -11.48 15.72
CA GLN A 88 -13.24 -11.51 17.06
C GLN A 88 -12.74 -12.84 17.66
N GLY A 89 -11.47 -12.87 18.07
CA GLY A 89 -10.97 -13.71 19.18
C GLY A 89 -9.63 -14.40 18.93
N SER A 90 -9.42 -14.96 17.74
CA SER A 90 -8.15 -15.60 17.36
C SER A 90 -7.41 -14.78 16.32
N GLU A 91 -6.10 -14.69 16.48
CA GLU A 91 -5.22 -14.16 15.43
C GLU A 91 -5.22 -15.21 14.31
N PRO A 92 -5.60 -14.84 13.08
CA PRO A 92 -5.64 -15.80 11.99
C PRO A 92 -4.24 -16.27 11.63
N HIS A 93 -4.06 -17.58 11.52
CA HIS A 93 -2.85 -18.15 10.93
C HIS A 93 -3.18 -18.70 9.54
N VAL A 94 -2.20 -18.73 8.65
CA VAL A 94 -2.24 -19.51 7.41
C VAL A 94 -1.05 -20.46 7.40
N LEU A 95 -1.24 -21.64 6.83
CA LEU A 95 -0.14 -22.56 6.58
C LEU A 95 0.49 -22.26 5.23
N GLY A 96 1.82 -22.21 5.21
CA GLY A 96 2.61 -22.04 3.99
C GLY A 96 3.93 -22.76 4.04
N LEU A 97 4.61 -22.81 2.89
CA LEU A 97 5.92 -23.43 2.78
C LEU A 97 6.99 -22.35 2.65
N ARG A 98 7.94 -22.29 3.59
CA ARG A 98 9.11 -21.43 3.47
C ARG A 98 10.04 -22.01 2.41
N LEU A 99 10.27 -21.23 1.37
CA LEU A 99 11.22 -21.55 0.31
C LEU A 99 12.61 -20.99 0.71
N PRO A 100 13.70 -21.75 0.51
CA PRO A 100 15.04 -21.25 0.73
C PRO A 100 15.30 -20.04 -0.18
N ALA A 101 16.00 -19.04 0.37
CA ALA A 101 16.42 -17.88 -0.42
C ALA A 101 17.32 -18.34 -1.58
N VAL A 102 17.10 -17.78 -2.78
CA VAL A 102 17.93 -18.11 -3.95
C VAL A 102 19.34 -17.57 -3.76
N LEU A 103 19.46 -16.41 -3.10
CA LEU A 103 20.73 -15.75 -2.81
C LEU A 103 20.88 -15.52 -1.30
N PRO A 104 22.11 -15.56 -0.73
CA PRO A 104 22.33 -15.46 0.72
C PRO A 104 21.79 -14.18 1.39
N TYR A 105 21.61 -13.12 0.61
CA TYR A 105 21.12 -11.82 1.08
C TYR A 105 19.63 -11.60 0.80
N GLU A 106 18.96 -12.53 0.11
CA GLU A 106 17.53 -12.45 -0.11
C GLU A 106 16.78 -12.95 1.12
N LYS A 107 15.69 -12.24 1.48
CA LYS A 107 14.80 -12.71 2.54
C LYS A 107 14.06 -13.97 2.07
N PRO A 108 13.67 -14.87 2.98
CA PRO A 108 12.85 -16.02 2.64
C PRO A 108 11.55 -15.63 1.92
N THR A 109 11.05 -16.51 1.07
CA THR A 109 9.73 -16.37 0.43
C THR A 109 8.84 -17.51 0.86
N TYR A 110 7.53 -17.31 0.82
CA TYR A 110 6.54 -18.28 1.28
C TYR A 110 5.62 -18.69 0.15
N LEU A 111 5.47 -19.99 -0.08
CA LEU A 111 4.50 -20.55 -1.01
C LEU A 111 3.18 -20.80 -0.26
N LEU A 112 2.16 -20.02 -0.61
CA LEU A 112 0.79 -20.13 -0.09
C LEU A 112 -0.13 -20.49 -1.24
N GLY A 113 -0.67 -21.71 -1.22
CA GLY A 113 -1.40 -22.28 -2.34
C GLY A 113 -0.55 -22.31 -3.61
N THR A 114 -0.85 -21.45 -4.59
CA THR A 114 -0.10 -21.36 -5.85
C THR A 114 0.74 -20.09 -6.00
N LYS A 115 0.76 -19.24 -4.97
CA LYS A 115 1.41 -17.94 -4.99
C LYS A 115 2.65 -17.92 -4.12
N ILE A 116 3.68 -17.22 -4.59
CA ILE A 116 4.89 -16.96 -3.83
C ILE A 116 4.79 -15.54 -3.26
N TYR A 117 4.75 -15.45 -1.94
CA TYR A 117 4.73 -14.21 -1.18
C TYR A 117 6.14 -13.86 -0.69
N LYS A 118 6.44 -12.57 -0.61
CA LYS A 118 7.75 -12.08 -0.18
C LYS A 118 7.67 -11.55 1.25
N PHE A 119 8.73 -11.77 2.02
CA PHE A 119 8.80 -11.41 3.44
C PHE A 119 8.38 -9.99 3.83
N HIS A 120 8.48 -8.98 2.97
CA HIS A 120 7.97 -7.64 3.34
C HIS A 120 6.44 -7.59 3.52
N GLU A 121 5.74 -8.69 3.19
CA GLU A 121 4.31 -8.87 3.37
C GLU A 121 3.98 -9.59 4.70
N PHE A 122 4.99 -10.09 5.43
CA PHE A 122 4.81 -10.78 6.72
C PHE A 122 5.87 -10.35 7.73
N ASP A 123 5.48 -10.14 8.98
CA ASP A 123 6.45 -9.90 10.04
C ASP A 123 7.23 -11.20 10.35
N PRO A 124 8.58 -11.22 10.37
CA PRO A 124 9.37 -12.37 10.82
C PRO A 124 8.90 -12.98 12.13
N GLU A 125 8.54 -12.14 13.10
CA GLU A 125 8.14 -12.57 14.45
C GLU A 125 6.80 -13.33 14.41
N HIS A 126 6.07 -13.19 13.31
CA HIS A 126 4.75 -13.77 13.07
C HIS A 126 4.82 -15.06 12.24
N VAL A 127 6.02 -15.58 11.98
CA VAL A 127 6.24 -16.80 11.21
C VAL A 127 6.92 -17.84 12.09
N THR A 128 6.20 -18.91 12.42
CA THR A 128 6.71 -20.00 13.26
C THR A 128 6.77 -21.31 12.48
N PRO A 129 7.87 -22.08 12.57
CA PRO A 129 7.93 -23.41 11.95
C PRO A 129 6.95 -24.35 12.64
N VAL A 130 6.30 -25.21 11.86
CA VAL A 130 5.34 -26.22 12.33
C VAL A 130 5.81 -27.58 11.87
N SER A 131 5.74 -28.58 12.75
CA SER A 131 6.04 -29.96 12.38
C SER A 131 4.94 -30.49 11.46
N PRO A 132 5.26 -31.13 10.31
CA PRO A 132 4.27 -31.62 9.34
C PRO A 132 3.58 -32.92 9.81
N ASP A 133 3.09 -32.93 11.05
CA ASP A 133 2.49 -34.09 11.70
C ASP A 133 0.96 -34.14 11.50
N ALA A 134 0.38 -35.31 11.74
CA ALA A 134 -1.06 -35.56 11.61
C ALA A 134 -1.91 -34.71 12.58
N ASP A 135 -1.33 -34.31 13.69
CA ASP A 135 -2.03 -33.70 14.83
C ASP A 135 -2.23 -32.19 14.67
N ILE A 136 -1.76 -31.56 13.58
CA ILE A 136 -2.02 -30.15 13.31
C ILE A 136 -3.54 -29.89 13.26
N SER A 137 -4.04 -28.99 14.11
CA SER A 137 -5.43 -28.56 14.09
C SER A 137 -5.67 -27.62 12.91
N LEU A 138 -6.30 -28.12 11.83
CA LEU A 138 -6.57 -27.30 10.64
C LEU A 138 -7.58 -26.18 10.90
N GLN A 139 -8.40 -26.30 11.94
CA GLN A 139 -9.40 -25.30 12.33
C GLN A 139 -8.77 -23.97 12.81
N GLU A 140 -7.49 -23.99 13.18
CA GLU A 140 -6.74 -22.80 13.60
C GLU A 140 -6.26 -21.94 12.42
N TYR A 141 -6.41 -22.44 11.17
CA TYR A 141 -5.85 -21.82 9.99
C TYR A 141 -6.92 -21.35 8.99
N LEU A 142 -6.76 -20.12 8.50
CA LEU A 142 -7.61 -19.51 7.47
C LEU A 142 -7.21 -19.95 6.07
N LEU A 143 -7.48 -21.20 5.74
CA LEU A 143 -7.27 -21.72 4.39
C LEU A 143 -8.61 -21.76 3.65
N GLY A 144 -8.66 -21.17 2.45
CA GLY A 144 -9.76 -21.45 1.54
C GLY A 144 -9.69 -22.90 1.06
N PRO A 145 -10.79 -23.47 0.51
CA PRO A 145 -10.78 -24.83 -0.06
C PRO A 145 -9.64 -25.07 -1.05
N TYR A 146 -9.26 -24.04 -1.83
CA TYR A 146 -8.14 -24.10 -2.77
C TYR A 146 -6.78 -24.16 -2.09
N ASP A 147 -6.59 -23.40 -1.01
CA ASP A 147 -5.33 -23.40 -0.29
C ASP A 147 -5.09 -24.75 0.38
N TYR A 148 -6.16 -25.38 0.91
CA TYR A 148 -6.12 -26.77 1.37
C TYR A 148 -5.68 -27.74 0.28
N LEU A 149 -6.30 -27.69 -0.90
CA LEU A 149 -5.97 -28.59 -2.01
C LEU A 149 -4.50 -28.46 -2.43
N TYR A 150 -4.04 -27.23 -2.67
CA TYR A 150 -2.67 -27.02 -3.14
C TYR A 150 -1.63 -27.36 -2.08
N LEU A 151 -1.89 -27.03 -0.81
CA LEU A 151 -0.99 -27.42 0.28
C LEU A 151 -0.96 -28.94 0.46
N ALA A 152 -2.10 -29.63 0.32
CA ALA A 152 -2.15 -31.10 0.36
C ALA A 152 -1.24 -31.71 -0.70
N ILE A 153 -1.35 -31.24 -1.94
CA ILE A 153 -0.51 -31.70 -3.06
C ILE A 153 0.96 -31.42 -2.79
N GLN A 154 1.29 -30.26 -2.25
CA GLN A 154 2.67 -29.90 -1.93
C GLN A 154 3.24 -30.76 -0.80
N CYS A 155 2.44 -31.09 0.21
CA CYS A 155 2.81 -32.02 1.28
C CYS A 155 3.06 -33.43 0.72
N GLU A 156 2.23 -33.90 -0.22
CA GLU A 156 2.44 -35.17 -0.92
C GLU A 156 3.79 -35.18 -1.65
N LEU A 157 4.13 -34.10 -2.37
CA LEU A 157 5.41 -33.96 -3.07
C LEU A 157 6.62 -33.89 -2.12
N LEU A 158 6.41 -33.48 -0.87
CA LEU A 158 7.41 -33.45 0.20
C LEU A 158 7.42 -34.74 1.05
N THR A 159 6.64 -35.76 0.67
CA THR A 159 6.49 -37.04 1.40
C THR A 159 5.95 -36.89 2.82
N TRP A 160 5.09 -35.88 3.04
CA TRP A 160 4.35 -35.66 4.29
C TRP A 160 2.95 -36.28 4.21
N ASP A 161 2.89 -37.57 3.88
CA ASP A 161 1.70 -38.29 3.41
C ASP A 161 0.49 -38.18 4.36
N THR A 162 0.73 -38.11 5.67
CA THR A 162 -0.35 -38.05 6.67
C THR A 162 -1.01 -36.68 6.67
N LEU A 163 -0.21 -35.61 6.68
CA LEU A 163 -0.71 -34.23 6.58
C LEU A 163 -1.36 -34.00 5.21
N ALA A 164 -0.75 -34.50 4.14
CA ALA A 164 -1.27 -34.42 2.78
C ALA A 164 -2.68 -35.02 2.68
N ARG A 165 -2.90 -36.23 3.20
CA ARG A 165 -4.21 -36.88 3.25
C ARG A 165 -5.24 -36.09 4.07
N LYS A 166 -4.84 -35.53 5.21
CA LYS A 166 -5.72 -34.72 6.07
C LYS A 166 -6.19 -33.45 5.38
N LEU A 167 -5.26 -32.70 4.78
CA LEU A 167 -5.56 -31.49 4.01
C LEU A 167 -6.43 -31.80 2.79
N TYR A 168 -6.14 -32.90 2.08
CA TYR A 168 -6.92 -33.32 0.91
C TYR A 168 -8.36 -33.70 1.25
N ALA A 169 -8.58 -34.37 2.39
CA ALA A 169 -9.93 -34.65 2.89
C ALA A 169 -10.71 -33.36 3.17
N ASN A 170 -10.07 -32.37 3.82
CA ASN A 170 -10.69 -31.07 4.11
C ASN A 170 -11.01 -30.27 2.83
N ALA A 171 -10.10 -30.28 1.85
CA ALA A 171 -10.34 -29.64 0.55
C ALA A 171 -11.64 -30.17 -0.12
N ARG A 172 -11.86 -31.49 -0.05
CA ARG A 172 -13.02 -32.16 -0.65
C ARG A 172 -14.36 -31.81 0.00
N GLU A 173 -14.39 -31.54 1.30
CA GLU A 173 -15.63 -31.20 2.01
C GLU A 173 -16.19 -29.84 1.56
N GLY A 174 -15.33 -28.92 1.10
CA GLY A 174 -15.71 -27.57 0.66
C GLY A 174 -15.97 -27.44 -0.86
N GLU A 175 -15.71 -28.48 -1.65
CA GLU A 175 -15.65 -28.37 -3.11
C GLU A 175 -17.01 -28.45 -3.79
N ARG A 176 -17.24 -27.51 -4.72
CA ARG A 176 -18.42 -27.48 -5.59
C ARG A 176 -18.13 -28.01 -7.00
N ARG A 177 -16.86 -28.31 -7.32
CA ARG A 177 -16.38 -28.70 -8.66
C ARG A 177 -15.43 -29.91 -8.56
N PRO A 178 -15.29 -30.72 -9.63
CA PRO A 178 -14.26 -31.76 -9.67
C PRO A 178 -12.84 -31.17 -9.58
N ILE A 179 -12.05 -31.65 -8.62
CA ILE A 179 -10.65 -31.25 -8.34
C ILE A 179 -9.80 -31.04 -9.59
N LEU A 180 -9.82 -32.01 -10.51
CA LEU A 180 -8.97 -31.96 -11.70
C LEU A 180 -9.37 -30.80 -12.61
N GLU A 181 -10.67 -30.59 -12.80
CA GLU A 181 -11.19 -29.48 -13.61
C GLU A 181 -10.85 -28.13 -12.98
N GLU A 182 -10.87 -28.05 -11.65
CA GLU A 182 -10.53 -26.86 -10.92
C GLU A 182 -9.03 -26.50 -11.01
N MET A 183 -8.15 -27.48 -10.81
CA MET A 183 -6.70 -27.27 -10.97
C MET A 183 -6.35 -26.88 -12.39
N ILE A 184 -7.01 -27.48 -13.35
CA ILE A 184 -6.89 -27.10 -14.76
C ILE A 184 -7.37 -25.66 -14.96
N PHE A 185 -8.52 -25.32 -14.37
CA PHE A 185 -9.10 -23.98 -14.43
C PHE A 185 -8.21 -22.93 -13.76
N TYR A 186 -7.25 -23.28 -12.90
CA TYR A 186 -6.31 -22.29 -12.35
C TYR A 186 -4.88 -22.43 -12.88
N ALA A 187 -4.62 -23.36 -13.81
CA ALA A 187 -3.26 -23.72 -14.23
C ALA A 187 -2.46 -22.55 -14.84
N SER A 188 -3.10 -21.64 -15.58
CA SER A 188 -2.41 -20.47 -16.15
C SER A 188 -2.14 -19.36 -15.12
N LYS A 189 -2.82 -19.36 -13.96
CA LYS A 189 -2.73 -18.27 -12.98
C LYS A 189 -1.32 -18.01 -12.45
N PRO A 190 -0.55 -19.01 -11.99
CA PRO A 190 0.81 -18.77 -11.47
C PRO A 190 1.72 -18.18 -12.54
N TRP A 191 1.56 -18.65 -13.79
CA TRP A 191 2.31 -18.15 -14.94
C TRP A 191 1.97 -16.70 -15.28
N HIS A 192 0.69 -16.33 -15.17
CA HIS A 192 0.27 -14.93 -15.24
C HIS A 192 0.91 -14.11 -14.13
N ASP A 193 0.81 -14.54 -12.87
CA ASP A 193 1.35 -13.81 -11.72
C ASP A 193 2.87 -13.55 -11.90
N ARG A 194 3.62 -14.54 -12.41
CA ARG A 194 5.07 -14.43 -12.76
C ARG A 194 5.39 -13.36 -13.82
N LEU A 195 4.44 -12.92 -14.66
CA LEU A 195 4.69 -11.85 -15.64
C LEU A 195 5.03 -10.49 -15.01
N SER A 196 4.58 -10.23 -13.77
CA SER A 196 4.92 -9.00 -13.02
C SER A 196 6.20 -9.13 -12.18
N GLU A 197 6.71 -10.35 -11.99
CA GLU A 197 7.88 -10.57 -11.15
C GLU A 197 9.14 -10.01 -11.82
N PRO A 198 10.02 -9.31 -11.09
CA PRO A 198 11.30 -8.89 -11.63
C PRO A 198 12.11 -10.11 -12.12
N ARG A 199 12.75 -9.98 -13.28
CA ARG A 199 13.68 -10.98 -13.84
C ARG A 199 13.08 -12.35 -14.18
N SER A 200 11.75 -12.52 -14.15
CA SER A 200 11.15 -13.77 -14.62
C SER A 200 11.41 -13.99 -16.11
N ASP A 201 11.68 -15.25 -16.49
CA ASP A 201 11.93 -15.65 -17.88
C ASP A 201 10.61 -15.68 -18.66
N ARG A 202 10.37 -14.64 -19.45
CA ARG A 202 9.18 -14.51 -20.29
C ARG A 202 9.09 -15.56 -21.40
N LYS A 203 10.22 -16.11 -21.87
CA LYS A 203 10.22 -17.20 -22.86
C LYS A 203 9.79 -18.51 -22.21
N GLU A 204 10.20 -18.77 -20.97
CA GLU A 204 9.68 -19.89 -20.18
C GLU A 204 8.17 -19.75 -20.01
N ILE A 205 7.69 -18.61 -19.50
CA ILE A 205 6.26 -18.35 -19.29
C ILE A 205 5.47 -18.57 -20.58
N LEU A 206 5.95 -18.03 -21.71
CA LEU A 206 5.31 -18.21 -23.02
C LEU A 206 5.21 -19.68 -23.43
N ARG A 207 6.29 -20.46 -23.29
CA ARG A 207 6.29 -21.89 -23.61
C ARG A 207 5.25 -22.64 -22.77
N HIS A 208 5.17 -22.32 -21.48
CA HIS A 208 4.21 -22.96 -20.58
C HIS A 208 2.76 -22.60 -20.91
N LEU A 209 2.46 -21.31 -21.12
CA LEU A 209 1.11 -20.87 -21.49
C LEU A 209 0.66 -21.48 -22.83
N LYS A 210 1.53 -21.49 -23.85
CA LYS A 210 1.24 -22.16 -25.13
C LYS A 210 0.94 -23.64 -24.98
N ARG A 211 1.71 -24.34 -24.15
CA ARG A 211 1.49 -25.76 -23.87
C ARG A 211 0.14 -25.98 -23.18
N LEU A 212 -0.16 -25.22 -22.13
CA LEU A 212 -1.45 -25.30 -21.43
C LEU A 212 -2.63 -25.02 -22.38
N HIS A 213 -2.47 -24.06 -23.28
CA HIS A 213 -3.46 -23.74 -24.31
C HIS A 213 -3.62 -24.87 -25.33
N ALA A 214 -2.51 -25.46 -25.81
CA ALA A 214 -2.51 -26.50 -26.83
C ALA A 214 -3.04 -27.86 -26.35
N GLU A 215 -2.83 -28.19 -25.07
CA GLU A 215 -3.34 -29.45 -24.50
C GLU A 215 -4.89 -29.46 -24.39
N ASP A 216 -5.58 -28.37 -24.77
CA ASP A 216 -7.01 -28.07 -24.52
C ASP A 216 -7.45 -28.41 -23.09
N VAL A 217 -6.45 -28.49 -22.21
CA VAL A 217 -6.60 -28.89 -20.83
C VAL A 217 -7.58 -27.93 -20.19
N ILE A 218 -7.56 -26.66 -20.59
CA ILE A 218 -8.35 -25.59 -19.99
C ILE A 218 -9.87 -25.75 -20.21
N PHE A 219 -10.40 -26.51 -21.19
CA PHE A 219 -11.85 -26.42 -21.52
C PHE A 219 -12.60 -27.68 -22.05
N PRO A 220 -12.93 -28.68 -21.21
CA PRO A 220 -13.91 -29.70 -21.59
C PRO A 220 -15.39 -29.38 -21.24
N LEU A 221 -15.72 -28.23 -20.63
CA LEU A 221 -16.99 -28.05 -19.88
C LEU A 221 -18.00 -27.09 -20.53
N ARG A 222 -18.89 -27.65 -21.36
CA ARG A 222 -20.04 -27.03 -22.07
C ARG A 222 -21.08 -26.24 -21.24
N LYS A 223 -20.92 -26.05 -19.93
CA LYS A 223 -22.01 -25.54 -19.06
C LYS A 223 -21.88 -24.09 -18.60
N TYR A 224 -20.76 -23.41 -18.86
CA TYR A 224 -20.51 -22.01 -18.48
C TYR A 224 -19.87 -21.25 -19.66
N ASP A 225 -20.63 -21.06 -20.73
CA ASP A 225 -20.12 -20.56 -22.01
C ASP A 225 -19.57 -19.13 -21.96
N ASP A 226 -19.96 -18.29 -20.99
CA ASP A 226 -19.55 -16.88 -20.93
C ASP A 226 -18.17 -16.66 -20.29
N LEU A 227 -17.96 -17.17 -19.07
CA LEU A 227 -16.72 -16.98 -18.31
C LEU A 227 -15.55 -17.79 -18.87
N GLN A 228 -15.83 -19.00 -19.37
CA GLN A 228 -14.80 -19.84 -19.98
C GLN A 228 -14.33 -19.26 -21.31
N GLY A 229 -15.26 -18.87 -22.18
CA GLY A 229 -14.94 -18.20 -23.43
C GLY A 229 -14.20 -16.87 -23.23
N TYR A 230 -14.51 -16.15 -22.14
CA TYR A 230 -13.74 -14.97 -21.75
C TYR A 230 -12.30 -15.31 -21.36
N ARG A 231 -12.09 -16.31 -20.48
CA ARG A 231 -10.75 -16.71 -20.04
C ARG A 231 -9.89 -17.26 -21.17
N ARG A 232 -10.46 -18.07 -22.07
CA ARG A 232 -9.74 -18.59 -23.23
C ARG A 232 -9.20 -17.45 -24.10
N ARG A 233 -10.07 -16.49 -24.44
CA ARG A 233 -9.69 -15.30 -25.22
C ARG A 233 -8.64 -14.47 -24.49
N TYR A 234 -8.73 -14.36 -23.17
CA TYR A 234 -7.72 -13.70 -22.36
C TYR A 234 -6.35 -14.40 -22.45
N ASP A 235 -6.30 -15.73 -22.30
CA ASP A 235 -5.05 -16.49 -22.41
C ASP A 235 -4.46 -16.44 -23.83
N GLU A 236 -5.29 -16.56 -24.87
CA GLU A 236 -4.89 -16.39 -26.27
C GLU A 236 -4.27 -15.01 -26.52
N GLU A 237 -4.91 -13.97 -26.00
CA GLU A 237 -4.45 -12.59 -26.14
C GLU A 237 -3.15 -12.33 -25.37
N ILE A 238 -2.99 -12.87 -24.16
CA ILE A 238 -1.73 -12.78 -23.40
C ILE A 238 -0.61 -13.54 -24.11
N ILE A 239 -0.86 -14.74 -24.65
CA ILE A 239 0.13 -15.50 -25.42
C ILE A 239 0.62 -14.66 -26.60
N ARG A 240 -0.30 -14.09 -27.39
CA ARG A 240 0.00 -13.25 -28.55
C ARG A 240 0.84 -12.02 -28.19
N GLN A 241 0.47 -11.33 -27.12
CA GLN A 241 1.22 -10.16 -26.63
C GLN A 241 2.60 -10.55 -26.09
N LEU A 242 2.71 -11.69 -25.41
CA LEU A 242 3.97 -12.20 -24.88
C LEU A 242 4.91 -12.66 -26.00
N GLU A 243 4.40 -13.22 -27.10
CA GLU A 243 5.18 -13.49 -28.32
C GLU A 243 5.85 -12.23 -28.84
N ALA A 244 5.11 -11.12 -28.97
CA ALA A 244 5.68 -9.84 -29.38
C ALA A 244 6.73 -9.34 -28.37
N THR A 245 6.51 -9.60 -27.07
CA THR A 245 7.37 -9.12 -25.99
C THR A 245 8.73 -9.83 -25.93
N VAL A 246 8.79 -11.13 -26.26
CA VAL A 246 10.04 -11.92 -26.16
C VAL A 246 10.95 -11.78 -27.37
N VAL A 247 10.53 -11.02 -28.40
CA VAL A 247 11.37 -10.71 -29.56
C VAL A 247 12.58 -9.91 -29.09
N PRO A 248 13.82 -10.29 -29.50
CA PRO A 248 15.01 -9.54 -29.13
C PRO A 248 14.93 -8.07 -29.54
N ARG A 249 15.38 -7.20 -28.64
CA ARG A 249 15.45 -5.76 -28.87
C ARG A 249 16.41 -5.44 -30.02
N LYS A 250 16.03 -4.44 -30.82
CA LYS A 250 16.85 -3.94 -31.94
C LYS A 250 17.34 -2.52 -31.72
N SER A 251 16.69 -1.78 -30.82
CA SER A 251 16.99 -0.38 -30.53
C SER A 251 18.29 -0.23 -29.74
N THR A 252 18.95 0.92 -29.89
CA THR A 252 20.18 1.22 -29.14
C THR A 252 19.83 1.54 -27.68
N PRO A 253 20.49 0.92 -26.68
CA PRO A 253 20.23 1.22 -25.27
C PRO A 253 20.35 2.71 -24.97
N GLY A 254 19.34 3.28 -24.29
CA GLY A 254 19.30 4.70 -23.94
C GLY A 254 18.84 5.65 -25.05
N SER A 255 18.62 5.19 -26.29
CA SER A 255 17.86 5.98 -27.28
C SER A 255 16.38 6.05 -26.86
N VAL A 256 15.61 6.95 -27.47
CA VAL A 256 14.16 7.03 -27.21
C VAL A 256 13.48 5.67 -27.46
N GLU A 257 13.78 5.02 -28.58
CA GLU A 257 13.27 3.70 -28.93
C GLU A 257 13.77 2.62 -27.95
N GLY A 258 15.02 2.73 -27.52
CA GLY A 258 15.58 1.85 -26.48
C GLY A 258 14.85 1.99 -25.13
N LEU A 259 14.48 3.21 -24.76
CA LEU A 259 13.69 3.47 -23.56
C LEU A 259 12.24 2.98 -23.71
N ILE A 260 11.64 3.08 -24.90
CA ILE A 260 10.33 2.47 -25.19
C ILE A 260 10.42 0.93 -25.07
N ASP A 261 11.49 0.32 -25.59
CA ASP A 261 11.77 -1.11 -25.40
C ASP A 261 11.97 -1.48 -23.92
N ASP A 262 12.50 -0.57 -23.11
CA ASP A 262 12.66 -0.76 -21.66
C ASP A 262 11.33 -0.66 -20.89
N LEU A 263 10.27 -0.08 -21.47
CA LEU A 263 8.93 -0.11 -20.86
C LEU A 263 8.38 -1.53 -20.69
N THR A 264 8.90 -2.52 -21.44
CA THR A 264 8.54 -3.92 -21.21
C THR A 264 8.94 -4.40 -19.82
N GLU A 265 9.98 -3.82 -19.23
CA GLU A 265 10.46 -4.15 -17.88
C GLU A 265 9.89 -3.20 -16.82
N TYR A 266 9.11 -2.19 -17.22
CA TYR A 266 8.54 -1.21 -16.30
C TYR A 266 7.56 -1.86 -15.32
N ARG A 267 7.76 -1.51 -14.04
CA ARG A 267 6.96 -1.99 -12.91
C ARG A 267 6.52 -0.80 -12.07
N SER A 268 5.23 -0.49 -12.10
CA SER A 268 4.62 0.36 -11.07
C SER A 268 3.85 -0.51 -10.09
N LYS A 269 4.19 -0.42 -8.80
CA LYS A 269 3.36 -0.98 -7.73
C LYS A 269 2.13 -0.10 -7.47
N GLU A 270 2.13 1.15 -7.93
CA GLU A 270 1.25 2.22 -7.45
C GLU A 270 0.66 3.05 -8.59
N MET A 271 0.31 2.43 -9.71
CA MET A 271 -0.32 3.19 -10.82
C MET A 271 -1.72 3.74 -10.46
N TYR A 272 -2.22 3.42 -9.27
CA TYR A 272 -3.45 3.96 -8.69
C TYR A 272 -3.36 5.45 -8.32
N ILE A 273 -2.17 6.04 -8.29
CA ILE A 273 -2.02 7.42 -7.86
C ILE A 273 -0.98 8.10 -8.74
N ASN A 274 -1.28 9.29 -9.28
CA ASN A 274 -0.35 10.21 -9.94
C ASN A 274 0.80 10.69 -9.00
N LYS A 275 1.19 9.90 -8.00
CA LYS A 275 2.22 10.26 -7.03
C LYS A 275 3.58 9.95 -7.63
N CYS A 276 4.35 11.02 -7.80
CA CYS A 276 5.78 10.94 -8.09
C CYS A 276 6.50 10.30 -6.89
N THR A 277 6.87 9.02 -6.93
CA THR A 277 7.89 8.45 -6.03
C THR A 277 9.28 8.67 -6.63
N ILE A 278 10.38 8.68 -5.87
CA ILE A 278 11.72 9.05 -6.41
C ILE A 278 12.41 7.89 -7.13
N ASP A 279 12.06 6.63 -6.82
CA ASP A 279 12.49 5.46 -7.61
C ASP A 279 12.09 5.52 -9.10
N GLN A 280 11.22 6.48 -9.43
CA GLN A 280 10.80 6.83 -10.78
C GLN A 280 11.92 7.40 -11.65
N ASP A 281 12.88 8.11 -11.07
CA ASP A 281 13.96 8.82 -11.79
C ASP A 281 14.85 7.86 -12.61
N ALA A 282 14.92 6.58 -12.22
CA ALA A 282 15.70 5.56 -12.90
C ALA A 282 14.90 4.78 -13.97
N THR A 283 13.58 4.91 -14.00
CA THR A 283 12.74 4.10 -14.89
C THR A 283 12.70 4.66 -16.30
N ALA A 284 12.51 3.78 -17.28
CA ALA A 284 12.41 4.17 -18.69
C ALA A 284 11.27 5.15 -18.96
N TYR A 285 10.15 5.03 -18.21
CA TYR A 285 9.00 5.94 -18.32
C TYR A 285 9.39 7.40 -18.09
N TRP A 286 10.08 7.70 -16.99
CA TRP A 286 10.42 9.09 -16.68
C TRP A 286 11.59 9.61 -17.49
N LYS A 287 12.52 8.75 -17.93
CA LYS A 287 13.52 9.14 -18.92
C LYS A 287 12.88 9.55 -20.25
N LEU A 288 11.83 8.86 -20.70
CA LEU A 288 11.04 9.27 -21.87
C LEU A 288 10.35 10.62 -21.66
N VAL A 289 9.80 10.87 -20.47
CA VAL A 289 9.26 12.19 -20.11
C VAL A 289 10.35 13.26 -20.23
N GLU A 290 11.56 13.02 -19.73
CA GLU A 290 12.65 13.99 -19.76
C GLU A 290 13.13 14.37 -21.17
N HIS A 291 12.95 13.48 -22.15
CA HIS A 291 13.18 13.80 -23.58
C HIS A 291 12.15 14.82 -24.12
N GLY A 292 10.97 14.91 -23.53
CA GLY A 292 9.90 15.82 -23.98
C GLY A 292 9.43 15.50 -25.39
N PHE A 293 9.37 16.52 -26.25
CA PHE A 293 8.94 16.42 -27.63
C PHE A 293 9.89 15.63 -28.52
N ASP A 294 11.14 15.45 -28.11
CA ASP A 294 12.09 14.60 -28.83
C ASP A 294 11.63 13.13 -28.80
N ALA A 295 10.85 12.72 -27.78
CA ALA A 295 10.29 11.38 -27.69
C ALA A 295 8.98 11.19 -28.48
N VAL A 296 8.27 12.27 -28.82
CA VAL A 296 6.91 12.21 -29.38
C VAL A 296 6.82 11.42 -30.70
N PRO A 297 7.73 11.59 -31.69
CA PRO A 297 7.66 10.81 -32.92
C PRO A 297 7.71 9.30 -32.67
N ALA A 298 8.66 8.83 -31.87
CA ALA A 298 8.80 7.41 -31.54
C ALA A 298 7.60 6.90 -30.72
N LEU A 299 7.07 7.69 -29.78
CA LEU A 299 5.87 7.32 -29.02
C LEU A 299 4.64 7.16 -29.93
N LEU A 300 4.48 8.01 -30.94
CA LEU A 300 3.41 7.90 -31.94
C LEU A 300 3.55 6.65 -32.83
N GLU A 301 4.77 6.22 -33.11
CA GLU A 301 5.04 4.96 -33.83
C GLU A 301 4.73 3.72 -32.98
N HIS A 302 4.85 3.82 -31.66
CA HIS A 302 4.61 2.74 -30.70
C HIS A 302 3.24 2.82 -30.00
N ILE A 303 2.32 3.62 -30.53
CA ILE A 303 0.98 3.80 -29.95
C ILE A 303 0.10 2.55 -30.07
N ASP A 304 0.46 1.62 -30.95
CA ASP A 304 -0.17 0.31 -31.14
C ASP A 304 0.75 -0.83 -30.68
N ASP A 305 1.82 -0.55 -29.92
CA ASP A 305 2.76 -1.56 -29.45
C ASP A 305 2.15 -2.40 -28.31
N GLU A 306 1.88 -3.67 -28.61
CA GLU A 306 1.16 -4.59 -27.72
C GLU A 306 2.06 -5.38 -26.79
N ARG A 307 3.37 -5.10 -26.78
CA ARG A 307 4.31 -5.77 -25.88
C ARG A 307 3.93 -5.49 -24.43
N LEU A 308 4.01 -6.53 -23.60
CA LEU A 308 3.69 -6.53 -22.18
C LEU A 308 4.77 -5.82 -21.35
N SER A 309 4.31 -4.96 -20.44
CA SER A 309 5.12 -4.48 -19.32
C SER A 309 5.09 -5.45 -18.13
N ARG A 310 5.89 -5.21 -17.09
CA ARG A 310 5.76 -5.91 -15.79
C ARG A 310 4.71 -5.27 -14.89
N THR A 311 3.97 -4.29 -15.37
CA THR A 311 2.92 -3.62 -14.61
C THR A 311 1.58 -4.31 -14.83
N SER A 312 0.92 -4.62 -13.73
CA SER A 312 -0.42 -5.20 -13.71
C SER A 312 -1.32 -4.40 -12.79
N PHE A 313 -2.53 -4.12 -13.24
CA PHE A 313 -3.56 -3.50 -12.43
C PHE A 313 -4.47 -4.59 -11.85
N ALA A 314 -4.75 -4.52 -10.54
CA ALA A 314 -5.72 -5.42 -9.95
C ALA A 314 -7.10 -4.98 -10.43
N SER A 315 -7.77 -5.83 -11.19
CA SER A 315 -9.11 -5.50 -11.63
C SER A 315 -10.07 -5.51 -10.44
N PHE A 316 -11.01 -4.58 -10.44
CA PHE A 316 -12.12 -4.60 -9.50
C PHE A 316 -12.95 -5.89 -9.71
N TYR A 317 -13.53 -6.44 -8.63
CA TYR A 317 -14.49 -7.55 -8.65
C TYR A 317 -13.99 -8.93 -9.15
N GLY A 318 -12.72 -9.26 -8.94
CA GLY A 318 -12.23 -10.62 -9.23
C GLY A 318 -12.05 -10.93 -10.72
N MET A 319 -12.12 -9.92 -11.59
CA MET A 319 -11.71 -10.03 -12.99
C MET A 319 -10.18 -10.22 -13.09
N PHE A 320 -9.71 -10.76 -14.22
CA PHE A 320 -8.28 -10.98 -14.44
C PHE A 320 -7.50 -9.65 -14.35
N PRO A 321 -6.27 -9.68 -13.82
CA PRO A 321 -5.45 -8.47 -13.76
C PRO A 321 -5.24 -7.92 -15.17
N ILE A 322 -5.43 -6.61 -15.32
CA ILE A 322 -5.19 -5.93 -16.60
C ILE A 322 -3.69 -5.71 -16.70
N ARG A 323 -3.07 -6.32 -17.72
CA ARG A 323 -1.65 -6.20 -17.98
C ARG A 323 -1.42 -4.99 -18.86
N LEU A 324 -0.62 -4.06 -18.38
CA LEU A 324 -0.29 -2.88 -19.18
C LEU A 324 0.73 -3.24 -20.23
N GLN A 325 0.60 -2.56 -21.36
CA GLN A 325 1.37 -2.76 -22.57
C GLN A 325 2.08 -1.45 -22.92
N VAL A 326 3.08 -1.52 -23.78
CA VAL A 326 3.81 -0.34 -24.26
C VAL A 326 2.85 0.73 -24.80
N LYS A 327 1.82 0.36 -25.59
CA LYS A 327 0.80 1.28 -26.10
C LYS A 327 0.06 2.09 -25.03
N HIS A 328 -0.17 1.48 -23.87
CA HIS A 328 -0.85 2.16 -22.75
C HIS A 328 0.05 3.25 -22.16
N PHE A 329 1.36 2.99 -22.03
CA PHE A 329 2.33 4.00 -21.60
C PHE A 329 2.54 5.08 -22.65
N ALA A 330 2.67 4.71 -23.94
CA ALA A 330 2.80 5.66 -25.03
C ALA A 330 1.59 6.61 -25.11
N SER A 331 0.37 6.06 -25.04
CA SER A 331 -0.87 6.84 -24.99
C SER A 331 -0.88 7.80 -23.81
N ARG A 332 -0.51 7.32 -22.61
CA ARG A 332 -0.48 8.14 -21.41
C ARG A 332 0.55 9.26 -21.50
N LEU A 333 1.78 8.96 -21.93
CA LEU A 333 2.86 9.94 -22.09
C LEU A 333 2.47 11.05 -23.07
N LEU A 334 1.93 10.68 -24.23
CA LEU A 334 1.45 11.66 -25.22
C LEU A 334 0.31 12.51 -24.66
N ASN A 335 -0.64 11.90 -23.95
CA ASN A 335 -1.72 12.62 -23.30
C ASN A 335 -1.22 13.63 -22.26
N ASP A 336 -0.26 13.22 -21.42
CA ASP A 336 0.30 14.05 -20.37
C ASP A 336 1.15 15.21 -20.94
N LEU A 337 1.92 14.97 -22.01
CA LEU A 337 2.71 16.01 -22.69
C LEU A 337 1.83 17.00 -23.49
N PHE A 338 0.70 16.54 -24.01
CA PHE A 338 -0.25 17.39 -24.75
C PHE A 338 -1.30 18.04 -23.85
N SER A 339 -1.25 17.82 -22.53
CA SER A 339 -2.23 18.36 -21.58
C SER A 339 -3.68 18.05 -21.94
N ASN A 340 -3.90 16.86 -22.49
CA ASN A 340 -5.21 16.42 -22.91
C ASN A 340 -5.97 15.88 -21.68
N ASP A 341 -7.13 16.46 -21.37
CA ASP A 341 -8.01 15.98 -20.29
C ASP A 341 -8.92 14.83 -20.76
N THR A 342 -8.38 13.90 -21.53
CA THR A 342 -9.19 12.81 -22.11
C THR A 342 -9.57 11.75 -21.08
N ASN A 343 -9.25 11.94 -19.79
CA ASN A 343 -9.41 10.95 -18.72
C ASN A 343 -8.93 9.55 -19.14
N ILE A 344 -7.85 9.47 -19.92
CA ILE A 344 -7.26 8.19 -20.29
C ILE A 344 -6.75 7.53 -19.02
N TRP A 345 -7.49 6.51 -18.62
CA TRP A 345 -7.15 5.65 -17.50
C TRP A 345 -6.73 4.29 -18.05
N PRO A 346 -5.41 3.96 -18.02
CA PRO A 346 -4.91 2.70 -18.56
C PRO A 346 -5.56 1.45 -17.97
N GLY A 347 -6.07 1.55 -16.73
CA GLY A 347 -6.79 0.45 -16.07
C GLY A 347 -8.17 0.13 -16.68
N GLU A 348 -8.74 1.00 -17.52
CA GLU A 348 -9.99 0.75 -18.25
C GLU A 348 -9.72 0.25 -19.67
N GLY A 349 -8.44 0.12 -20.05
CA GLY A 349 -8.05 -0.16 -21.43
C GLY A 349 -8.28 1.03 -22.38
N SER A 350 -8.59 2.21 -21.85
CA SER A 350 -8.75 3.43 -22.63
C SER A 350 -7.44 3.80 -23.31
N LEU A 351 -7.49 4.03 -24.63
CA LEU A 351 -6.37 4.44 -25.46
C LEU A 351 -6.65 5.79 -26.09
N ALA A 352 -5.58 6.54 -26.36
CA ALA A 352 -5.69 7.77 -27.12
C ALA A 352 -6.02 7.48 -28.59
N ASN A 353 -6.82 8.33 -29.23
CA ASN A 353 -7.07 8.22 -30.66
C ASN A 353 -5.82 8.67 -31.45
N VAL A 354 -5.19 7.74 -32.16
CA VAL A 354 -3.93 7.98 -32.90
C VAL A 354 -4.05 9.12 -33.92
N ALA A 355 -5.17 9.18 -34.66
CA ALA A 355 -5.37 10.21 -35.67
C ALA A 355 -5.48 11.60 -35.04
N GLU A 356 -6.20 11.69 -33.92
CA GLU A 356 -6.32 12.94 -33.16
C GLU A 356 -4.97 13.34 -32.54
N LEU A 357 -4.21 12.40 -31.97
CA LEU A 357 -2.86 12.67 -31.45
C LEU A 357 -1.91 13.18 -32.54
N LYS A 358 -1.92 12.58 -33.73
CA LYS A 358 -1.09 13.04 -34.86
C LYS A 358 -1.46 14.45 -35.31
N LYS A 359 -2.77 14.74 -35.38
CA LYS A 359 -3.28 16.07 -35.72
C LYS A 359 -2.88 17.11 -34.67
N GLN A 360 -3.03 16.79 -33.39
CA GLN A 360 -2.61 17.65 -32.29
C GLN A 360 -1.11 17.88 -32.30
N TRP A 361 -0.31 16.83 -32.51
CA TRP A 361 1.13 16.94 -32.61
C TRP A 361 1.57 17.91 -33.70
N ALA A 362 0.94 17.85 -34.89
CA ALA A 362 1.21 18.80 -35.96
C ALA A 362 0.98 20.24 -35.53
N THR A 363 -0.11 20.52 -34.81
CA THR A 363 -0.41 21.85 -34.25
C THR A 363 0.63 22.26 -33.20
N ILE A 364 0.86 21.41 -32.21
CA ILE A 364 1.77 21.65 -31.08
C ILE A 364 3.19 21.95 -31.59
N ARG A 365 3.66 21.20 -32.59
CA ARG A 365 4.98 21.39 -33.19
C ARG A 365 5.17 22.79 -33.79
N THR A 366 4.11 23.44 -34.29
CA THR A 366 4.19 24.82 -34.80
C THR A 366 4.38 25.86 -33.70
N VAL A 367 3.93 25.56 -32.47
CA VAL A 367 4.09 26.43 -31.29
C VAL A 367 5.52 26.37 -30.74
N GLY A 368 6.16 25.19 -30.84
CA GLY A 368 7.45 24.90 -30.24
C GLY A 368 7.35 24.38 -28.80
N GLU A 369 8.27 23.49 -28.41
CA GLU A 369 8.26 22.79 -27.12
C GLU A 369 8.19 23.73 -25.92
N GLU A 370 9.19 24.61 -25.77
CA GLU A 370 9.27 25.52 -24.62
C GLU A 370 7.98 26.33 -24.45
N LYS A 371 7.52 26.98 -25.53
CA LYS A 371 6.31 27.83 -25.49
C LYS A 371 5.06 27.03 -25.13
N TRP A 372 4.92 25.82 -25.69
CA TRP A 372 3.81 24.93 -25.37
C TRP A 372 3.83 24.50 -23.89
N LEU A 373 4.97 23.99 -23.41
CA LEU A 373 5.10 23.54 -22.03
C LEU A 373 4.83 24.66 -21.04
N LEU A 374 5.34 25.87 -21.29
CA LEU A 374 5.12 27.02 -20.41
C LEU A 374 3.65 27.46 -20.37
N SER A 375 2.93 27.44 -21.49
CA SER A 375 1.50 27.81 -21.49
C SER A 375 0.61 26.76 -20.81
N HIS A 376 1.09 25.52 -20.70
CA HIS A 376 0.35 24.40 -20.10
C HIS A 376 0.88 23.98 -18.72
N ALA A 377 1.97 24.59 -18.25
CA ALA A 377 2.51 24.39 -16.91
C ALA A 377 1.50 24.82 -15.82
N VAL A 378 0.85 25.97 -16.05
CA VAL A 378 -0.19 26.55 -15.18
C VAL A 378 -1.30 27.18 -16.04
N PRO A 379 -2.14 26.37 -16.73
CA PRO A 379 -3.15 26.87 -17.65
C PRO A 379 -4.14 27.80 -16.94
N PRO A 380 -4.75 28.79 -17.61
CA PRO A 380 -5.72 29.72 -17.00
C PRO A 380 -6.83 28.99 -16.25
N GLU A 381 -7.34 27.91 -16.84
CA GLU A 381 -8.33 27.03 -16.25
C GLU A 381 -7.81 25.60 -16.24
N TYR A 382 -7.93 24.96 -15.09
CA TYR A 382 -7.68 23.54 -14.97
C TYR A 382 -8.99 22.78 -15.19
N PRO A 383 -8.94 21.60 -15.82
CA PRO A 383 -10.13 20.78 -15.94
C PRO A 383 -10.71 20.43 -14.56
N LYS A 384 -12.03 20.46 -14.46
CA LYS A 384 -12.73 20.16 -13.21
C LYS A 384 -12.61 18.66 -12.94
N VAL A 385 -11.81 18.29 -11.95
CA VAL A 385 -11.73 16.91 -11.49
C VAL A 385 -13.07 16.53 -10.85
N ARG A 386 -13.67 15.42 -11.29
CA ARG A 386 -15.02 14.98 -10.86
C ARG A 386 -15.17 14.74 -9.36
N SER A 387 -14.07 14.61 -8.63
CA SER A 387 -14.04 13.99 -7.30
C SER A 387 -13.77 14.96 -6.14
N GLY A 388 -13.87 16.28 -6.33
CA GLY A 388 -13.63 17.26 -5.25
C GLY A 388 -12.17 17.35 -4.77
N PHE A 389 -11.28 16.52 -5.33
CA PHE A 389 -9.85 16.64 -5.16
C PHE A 389 -9.32 17.84 -5.93
N ARG A 390 -8.24 18.45 -5.41
CA ARG A 390 -7.55 19.57 -6.05
C ARG A 390 -7.04 19.17 -7.41
N THR A 391 -7.00 20.10 -8.36
CA THR A 391 -6.40 19.78 -9.65
C THR A 391 -4.89 19.63 -9.52
N GLU A 392 -4.39 18.48 -9.92
CA GLU A 392 -2.97 18.20 -10.00
C GLU A 392 -2.39 18.80 -11.30
N PRO A 393 -1.26 19.53 -11.24
CA PRO A 393 -0.58 19.94 -12.46
C PRO A 393 -0.09 18.74 -13.27
N TYR A 394 0.08 18.93 -14.59
CA TYR A 394 0.66 17.93 -15.48
C TYR A 394 2.11 17.64 -15.10
N ILE A 395 2.31 16.55 -14.37
CA ILE A 395 3.59 16.17 -13.78
C ILE A 395 4.67 15.93 -14.84
N ALA A 396 4.30 15.37 -16.00
CA ALA A 396 5.19 15.19 -17.13
C ALA A 396 5.73 16.53 -17.65
N ILE A 397 4.89 17.56 -17.75
CA ILE A 397 5.29 18.90 -18.18
C ILE A 397 6.24 19.53 -17.16
N ALA A 398 5.92 19.46 -15.86
CA ALA A 398 6.80 19.97 -14.81
C ALA A 398 8.20 19.32 -14.88
N ARG A 399 8.24 18.01 -15.12
CA ARG A 399 9.46 17.23 -15.26
C ARG A 399 10.29 17.61 -16.49
N VAL A 400 9.66 17.80 -17.65
CA VAL A 400 10.35 18.26 -18.87
C VAL A 400 10.95 19.64 -18.64
N ILE A 401 10.18 20.56 -18.05
CA ILE A 401 10.65 21.92 -17.72
C ILE A 401 11.83 21.86 -16.77
N ARG A 402 11.81 20.99 -15.75
CA ARG A 402 12.95 20.81 -14.86
C ARG A 402 14.24 20.48 -15.61
N VAL A 403 14.19 19.55 -16.56
CA VAL A 403 15.39 19.06 -17.25
C VAL A 403 15.84 20.01 -18.34
N LYS A 404 14.93 20.46 -19.21
CA LYS A 404 15.28 21.22 -20.43
C LYS A 404 15.23 22.74 -20.21
N TYR A 405 14.39 23.23 -19.30
CA TYR A 405 14.13 24.64 -19.07
C TYR A 405 14.14 25.06 -17.58
N PRO A 406 15.11 24.61 -16.75
CA PRO A 406 15.07 24.80 -15.30
C PRO A 406 14.96 26.27 -14.88
N SER A 407 15.52 27.19 -15.67
CA SER A 407 15.45 28.64 -15.42
C SER A 407 14.03 29.22 -15.47
N LYS A 408 13.04 28.47 -15.99
CA LYS A 408 11.63 28.87 -16.04
C LYS A 408 10.84 28.44 -14.80
N LEU A 409 11.33 27.46 -14.03
CA LEU A 409 10.69 27.00 -12.80
C LEU A 409 10.38 28.12 -11.78
N PRO A 410 11.25 29.13 -11.55
CA PRO A 410 10.95 30.23 -10.63
C PRO A 410 9.63 30.94 -10.92
N ASP A 411 9.41 31.35 -12.17
CA ASP A 411 8.25 32.15 -12.56
C ASP A 411 6.97 31.30 -12.58
N ILE A 412 7.07 30.05 -13.03
CA ILE A 412 5.98 29.08 -13.00
C ILE A 412 5.52 28.83 -11.56
N TYR A 413 6.47 28.56 -10.67
CA TYR A 413 6.17 28.25 -9.28
C TYR A 413 5.49 29.43 -8.58
N ARG A 414 6.02 30.65 -8.74
CA ARG A 414 5.38 31.86 -8.21
C ARG A 414 3.97 32.08 -8.73
N THR A 415 3.76 31.85 -10.03
CA THR A 415 2.42 31.92 -10.63
C THR A 415 1.47 30.91 -10.01
N LEU A 416 1.95 29.67 -9.79
CA LEU A 416 1.17 28.60 -9.20
C LEU A 416 0.84 28.86 -7.72
N LEU A 417 1.75 29.46 -6.95
CA LEU A 417 1.50 29.84 -5.54
C LEU A 417 0.34 30.84 -5.38
N GLN A 418 -0.01 31.59 -6.43
CA GLN A 418 -1.17 32.49 -6.43
C GLN A 418 -2.50 31.75 -6.65
N ARG A 419 -2.48 30.44 -6.98
CA ARG A 419 -3.67 29.67 -7.36
C ARG A 419 -4.11 28.71 -6.27
N LYS A 420 -5.14 29.11 -5.52
CA LYS A 420 -5.65 28.34 -4.37
C LYS A 420 -6.12 26.91 -4.69
N SER A 421 -6.59 26.64 -5.90
CA SER A 421 -7.22 25.34 -6.27
C SER A 421 -6.25 24.32 -6.85
N VAL A 422 -4.99 24.68 -7.07
CA VAL A 422 -4.00 23.85 -7.75
C VAL A 422 -3.00 23.32 -6.72
N SER A 423 -2.58 22.06 -6.82
CA SER A 423 -1.51 21.54 -5.97
C SER A 423 -0.14 22.07 -6.42
N SER A 424 0.76 22.40 -5.48
CA SER A 424 2.16 22.72 -5.77
C SER A 424 3.13 21.56 -5.56
N GLU A 425 2.64 20.37 -5.23
CA GLU A 425 3.48 19.23 -4.87
C GLU A 425 4.53 18.91 -5.92
N CYS A 426 4.11 18.73 -7.17
CA CYS A 426 5.01 18.37 -8.26
C CYS A 426 6.08 19.44 -8.48
N TYR A 427 5.73 20.72 -8.56
CA TYR A 427 6.72 21.78 -8.78
C TYR A 427 7.68 21.99 -7.61
N ALA A 428 7.23 21.81 -6.36
CA ALA A 428 8.14 21.84 -5.21
C ALA A 428 9.17 20.68 -5.29
N ALA A 429 8.72 19.49 -5.69
CA ALA A 429 9.60 18.35 -5.93
C ALA A 429 10.55 18.59 -7.11
N GLU A 430 10.06 19.11 -8.24
CA GLU A 430 10.87 19.39 -9.43
C GLU A 430 11.90 20.52 -9.17
N ILE A 431 11.56 21.57 -8.41
CA ILE A 431 12.53 22.59 -7.96
C ILE A 431 13.67 21.93 -7.17
N THR A 432 13.32 21.06 -6.23
CA THR A 432 14.29 20.33 -5.40
C THR A 432 15.27 19.53 -6.27
N ALA A 433 14.75 18.80 -7.25
CA ALA A 433 15.53 17.95 -8.16
C ALA A 433 16.19 18.69 -9.34
N SER A 434 15.89 19.97 -9.57
CA SER A 434 16.39 20.73 -10.72
C SER A 434 17.90 21.02 -10.66
N ASN A 435 18.47 21.53 -11.75
CA ASN A 435 19.85 22.04 -11.78
C ASN A 435 19.98 23.52 -11.35
N LEU A 436 18.95 24.10 -10.74
CA LEU A 436 19.04 25.47 -10.19
C LEU A 436 20.10 25.54 -9.07
N PRO A 437 20.77 26.70 -8.88
CA PRO A 437 21.62 26.91 -7.72
C PRO A 437 20.87 26.63 -6.41
N VAL A 438 21.52 25.95 -5.45
CA VAL A 438 20.90 25.55 -4.17
C VAL A 438 20.27 26.75 -3.45
N ALA A 439 20.97 27.89 -3.40
CA ALA A 439 20.44 29.11 -2.80
C ALA A 439 19.15 29.60 -3.46
N GLN A 440 19.03 29.46 -4.79
CA GLN A 440 17.83 29.83 -5.52
C GLN A 440 16.68 28.85 -5.26
N LYS A 441 16.96 27.55 -5.17
CA LYS A 441 15.96 26.54 -4.79
C LYS A 441 15.39 26.83 -3.40
N ILE A 442 16.26 27.07 -2.42
CA ILE A 442 15.88 27.40 -1.04
C ILE A 442 15.02 28.65 -1.04
N ALA A 443 15.46 29.75 -1.67
CA ALA A 443 14.70 31.00 -1.72
C ALA A 443 13.28 30.81 -2.29
N LEU A 444 13.14 30.06 -3.39
CA LEU A 444 11.82 29.77 -3.97
C LEU A 444 10.93 28.97 -3.02
N LEU A 445 11.49 27.97 -2.35
CA LEU A 445 10.73 27.16 -1.41
C LEU A 445 10.42 27.91 -0.11
N GLU A 446 11.23 28.89 0.31
CA GLU A 446 10.86 29.82 1.39
C GLU A 446 9.66 30.70 1.00
N GLU A 447 9.59 31.16 -0.26
CA GLU A 447 8.40 31.86 -0.79
C GLU A 447 7.16 30.96 -0.70
N GLY A 448 7.30 29.69 -1.09
CA GLY A 448 6.24 28.67 -0.97
C GLY A 448 5.83 28.40 0.49
N ALA A 449 6.79 28.22 1.38
CA ALA A 449 6.58 27.98 2.82
C ALA A 449 5.86 29.14 3.51
N SER A 450 6.10 30.36 3.02
CA SER A 450 5.45 31.59 3.49
C SER A 450 4.07 31.83 2.88
N CYS A 451 3.63 30.99 1.93
CA CYS A 451 2.35 31.16 1.26
C CYS A 451 1.17 31.03 2.24
N ARG A 452 0.12 31.85 2.01
CA ARG A 452 -1.12 31.78 2.81
C ARG A 452 -1.88 30.47 2.60
N ASN A 453 -1.71 29.83 1.44
CA ASN A 453 -2.29 28.51 1.17
C ASN A 453 -1.50 27.42 1.91
N ASP A 454 -2.15 26.72 2.83
CA ASP A 454 -1.50 25.73 3.69
C ASP A 454 -0.93 24.53 2.92
N TYR A 455 -1.55 24.13 1.82
CA TYR A 455 -1.03 23.07 0.95
C TYR A 455 0.27 23.49 0.26
N HIS A 456 0.31 24.72 -0.25
CA HIS A 456 1.52 25.24 -0.86
C HIS A 456 2.67 25.32 0.13
N ALA A 457 2.38 25.84 1.33
CA ALA A 457 3.33 25.90 2.41
C ALA A 457 3.82 24.49 2.81
N PHE A 458 2.91 23.52 2.93
CA PHE A 458 3.24 22.14 3.25
C PHE A 458 4.20 21.50 2.26
N HIS A 459 3.88 21.54 0.95
CA HIS A 459 4.74 20.94 -0.07
C HIS A 459 6.11 21.62 -0.14
N ALA A 460 6.17 22.94 0.05
CA ALA A 460 7.42 23.69 0.10
C ALA A 460 8.26 23.33 1.33
N LEU A 461 7.63 23.15 2.50
CA LEU A 461 8.30 22.72 3.73
C LEU A 461 8.87 21.31 3.62
N LEU A 462 8.15 20.36 3.01
CA LEU A 462 8.68 19.03 2.71
C LEU A 462 9.90 19.07 1.79
N ALA A 463 9.88 19.96 0.80
CA ALA A 463 11.02 20.17 -0.09
C ALA A 463 12.21 20.82 0.65
N LEU A 464 11.97 21.81 1.51
CA LEU A 464 13.01 22.44 2.34
C LEU A 464 13.66 21.45 3.30
N ALA A 465 12.89 20.54 3.91
CA ALA A 465 13.42 19.53 4.82
C ALA A 465 14.52 18.66 4.17
N ARG A 466 14.49 18.50 2.83
CA ARG A 466 15.52 17.79 2.06
C ARG A 466 16.73 18.63 1.70
N LEU A 467 16.57 19.94 1.54
CA LEU A 467 17.62 20.84 1.06
C LEU A 467 18.38 21.54 2.18
N ASP A 468 17.66 22.04 3.19
CA ASP A 468 18.22 22.79 4.31
C ASP A 468 17.33 22.63 5.55
N LYS A 469 17.76 21.77 6.48
CA LYS A 469 17.05 21.47 7.73
C LYS A 469 16.82 22.74 8.56
N LYS A 470 17.79 23.65 8.65
CA LYS A 470 17.67 24.86 9.49
C LYS A 470 16.62 25.83 8.95
N VAL A 471 16.60 26.03 7.64
CA VAL A 471 15.60 26.88 6.98
C VAL A 471 14.22 26.26 7.11
N PHE A 472 14.11 24.95 6.93
CA PHE A 472 12.87 24.21 7.16
C PHE A 472 12.33 24.40 8.58
N GLU A 473 13.15 24.17 9.61
CA GLU A 473 12.75 24.32 11.02
C GLU A 473 12.28 25.73 11.34
N LYS A 474 12.99 26.74 10.84
CA LYS A 474 12.61 28.15 10.98
C LYS A 474 11.19 28.38 10.44
N HIS A 475 10.89 27.94 9.22
CA HIS A 475 9.58 28.14 8.61
C HIS A 475 8.49 27.27 9.22
N LEU A 476 8.82 26.05 9.65
CA LEU A 476 7.89 25.19 10.40
C LEU A 476 7.47 25.87 11.72
N ALA A 477 8.43 26.39 12.49
CA ALA A 477 8.14 27.10 13.73
C ALA A 477 7.23 28.32 13.49
N LEU A 478 7.50 29.12 12.44
CA LEU A 478 6.64 30.24 12.04
C LEU A 478 5.22 29.76 11.71
N LYS A 479 5.09 28.66 10.96
CA LYS A 479 3.78 28.12 10.59
C LYS A 479 2.99 27.61 11.80
N LEU A 480 3.65 26.90 12.72
CA LEU A 480 3.03 26.45 13.97
C LEU A 480 2.56 27.64 14.83
N ASN A 481 3.33 28.73 14.86
CA ASN A 481 2.92 29.96 15.55
C ASN A 481 1.70 30.64 14.91
N VAL A 482 1.59 30.63 13.58
CA VAL A 482 0.39 31.13 12.90
C VAL A 482 -0.83 30.26 13.23
N LEU A 483 -0.67 28.94 13.25
CA LEU A 483 -1.75 28.01 13.66
C LEU A 483 -2.15 28.24 15.12
N LEU A 484 -1.19 28.43 16.03
CA LEU A 484 -1.42 28.80 17.43
C LEU A 484 -2.27 30.08 17.58
N ALA A 485 -2.00 31.08 16.74
CA ALA A 485 -2.65 32.39 16.83
C ALA A 485 -4.06 32.40 16.23
N ARG A 486 -4.32 31.63 15.16
CA ARG A 486 -5.63 31.57 14.50
C ARG A 486 -6.68 30.78 15.27
N GLY A 487 -6.26 29.84 16.12
CA GLY A 487 -7.19 28.91 16.77
C GLY A 487 -7.95 28.09 15.73
N GLU A 488 -9.23 27.80 16.00
CA GLU A 488 -10.09 26.97 15.16
C GLU A 488 -10.86 27.71 14.06
N ALA A 489 -10.70 29.03 13.96
CA ALA A 489 -11.71 29.91 13.35
C ALA A 489 -11.99 29.72 11.84
N GLU A 490 -11.26 28.88 11.10
CA GLU A 490 -11.49 28.72 9.66
C GLU A 490 -11.16 27.30 9.18
N GLY A 491 -12.15 26.40 9.12
CA GLY A 491 -12.21 25.28 8.17
C GLY A 491 -10.90 24.52 7.89
N VAL A 492 -10.02 24.37 8.89
CA VAL A 492 -8.67 23.80 8.73
C VAL A 492 -8.86 22.31 8.45
N SER A 493 -9.05 21.96 7.18
CA SER A 493 -9.24 20.58 6.76
C SER A 493 -8.00 19.74 6.99
N ASP A 494 -6.81 20.33 7.18
CA ASP A 494 -5.55 19.59 7.10
C ASP A 494 -4.57 19.86 8.24
N PHE A 495 -4.98 19.53 9.47
CA PHE A 495 -4.02 19.35 10.58
C PHE A 495 -3.07 18.16 10.38
N LEU A 496 -3.27 17.38 9.30
CA LEU A 496 -2.40 16.30 8.89
C LEU A 496 -0.99 16.79 8.55
N PHE A 497 -0.90 17.98 7.95
CA PHE A 497 0.34 18.55 7.47
C PHE A 497 1.31 18.92 8.60
N PRO A 498 0.89 19.65 9.67
CA PRO A 498 1.74 19.85 10.84
C PRO A 498 2.33 18.57 11.42
N VAL A 499 1.53 17.49 11.57
CA VAL A 499 2.03 16.23 12.13
C VAL A 499 3.15 15.67 11.28
N VAL A 500 2.90 15.54 9.97
CA VAL A 500 3.90 15.06 9.00
C VAL A 500 5.20 15.86 9.09
N LEU A 501 5.10 17.20 9.13
CA LEU A 501 6.26 18.07 9.16
C LEU A 501 7.02 18.01 10.49
N ILE A 502 6.32 17.92 11.61
CA ILE A 502 6.95 17.82 12.94
C ILE A 502 7.69 16.49 13.07
N VAL A 503 7.08 15.42 12.57
CA VAL A 503 7.74 14.12 12.55
C VAL A 503 8.98 14.17 11.66
N ALA A 504 8.91 14.84 10.49
CA ALA A 504 10.07 15.05 9.64
C ALA A 504 11.19 15.89 10.30
N ALA A 505 10.83 16.86 11.16
CA ALA A 505 11.81 17.69 11.86
C ALA A 505 12.57 16.96 12.97
N GLN A 506 11.89 16.04 13.67
CA GLN A 506 12.41 15.29 14.84
C GLN A 506 12.86 16.14 16.05
N GLU A 507 12.85 17.47 15.95
CA GLU A 507 13.21 18.38 17.04
C GLU A 507 12.11 18.50 18.09
N ARG A 508 12.51 18.38 19.37
CA ARG A 508 11.60 18.40 20.51
C ARG A 508 10.77 19.69 20.62
N SER A 509 11.37 20.84 20.31
CA SER A 509 10.69 22.14 20.40
C SER A 509 9.46 22.23 19.49
N HIS A 510 9.47 21.57 18.33
CA HIS A 510 8.31 21.53 17.45
C HIS A 510 7.15 20.69 18.02
N TRP A 511 7.47 19.60 18.74
CA TRP A 511 6.49 18.82 19.49
C TRP A 511 5.87 19.63 20.63
N ASP A 512 6.67 20.38 21.38
CA ASP A 512 6.18 21.26 22.43
C ASP A 512 5.24 22.35 21.88
N ASN A 513 5.56 22.92 20.71
CA ASN A 513 4.67 23.83 20.01
C ASN A 513 3.37 23.16 19.58
N LEU A 514 3.41 21.93 19.05
CA LEU A 514 2.21 21.18 18.68
C LEU A 514 1.32 20.90 19.88
N ILE A 515 1.90 20.53 21.03
CA ILE A 515 1.16 20.37 22.30
C ILE A 515 0.42 21.66 22.64
N ALA A 516 1.11 22.81 22.53
CA ALA A 516 0.51 24.11 22.80
C ALA A 516 -0.63 24.45 21.83
N VAL A 517 -0.53 24.06 20.55
CA VAL A 517 -1.61 24.23 19.56
C VAL A 517 -2.78 23.35 19.95
N ALA A 518 -2.51 22.06 20.14
CA ALA A 518 -3.49 21.04 20.43
C ALA A 518 -4.32 21.39 21.66
N LYS A 519 -3.71 21.88 22.75
CA LYS A 519 -4.42 22.31 23.97
C LYS A 519 -5.42 23.46 23.76
N LYS A 520 -5.33 24.20 22.64
CA LYS A 520 -6.26 25.28 22.29
C LYS A 520 -7.32 24.87 21.26
N MET A 521 -7.24 23.66 20.73
CA MET A 521 -8.21 23.14 19.76
C MET A 521 -9.44 22.55 20.46
N SER A 522 -10.51 22.37 19.69
CA SER A 522 -11.73 21.71 20.12
C SER A 522 -11.43 20.27 20.44
N VAL A 523 -12.33 19.68 21.22
CA VAL A 523 -12.24 18.28 21.60
C VAL A 523 -12.11 17.38 20.38
N ASP A 524 -13.00 17.52 19.40
CA ASP A 524 -12.99 16.68 18.19
C ASP A 524 -11.67 16.79 17.40
N ARG A 525 -11.10 18.01 17.30
CA ARG A 525 -9.82 18.22 16.62
C ARG A 525 -8.62 17.70 17.42
N ARG A 526 -8.65 17.82 18.75
CA ARG A 526 -7.64 17.21 19.63
C ARG A 526 -7.64 15.69 19.49
N ILE A 527 -8.81 15.07 19.52
CA ILE A 527 -8.98 13.62 19.36
C ILE A 527 -8.45 13.17 17.99
N TRP A 528 -8.84 13.87 16.93
CA TRP A 528 -8.35 13.59 15.58
C TRP A 528 -6.81 13.70 15.49
N LEU A 529 -6.23 14.75 16.09
CA LEU A 529 -4.78 14.93 16.13
C LEU A 529 -4.07 13.82 16.92
N MET A 530 -4.65 13.38 18.04
CA MET A 530 -4.13 12.25 18.81
C MET A 530 -4.13 10.96 18.01
N ARG A 531 -5.16 10.73 17.18
CA ARG A 531 -5.18 9.60 16.25
C ARG A 531 -4.00 9.64 15.31
N GLU A 532 -3.81 10.76 14.60
CA GLU A 532 -2.72 10.88 13.62
C GLU A 532 -1.33 10.80 14.28
N VAL A 533 -1.17 11.28 15.52
CA VAL A 533 0.06 11.13 16.30
C VAL A 533 0.21 9.72 16.89
N GLY A 534 -0.89 9.01 17.10
CA GLY A 534 -0.96 7.73 17.81
C GLY A 534 -0.79 6.49 16.94
N VAL A 535 -1.28 6.52 15.70
CA VAL A 535 -1.18 5.40 14.76
C VAL A 535 0.13 5.44 14.00
N SER A 536 0.73 4.29 13.67
CA SER A 536 1.93 4.31 12.84
C SER A 536 1.68 5.13 11.57
N LEU A 537 2.70 5.87 11.10
CA LEU A 537 2.55 6.59 9.84
C LEU A 537 2.43 5.63 8.64
N SER A 538 2.69 4.32 8.82
CA SER A 538 2.31 3.29 7.85
C SER A 538 0.78 3.13 7.70
N GLU A 539 0.02 3.52 8.71
CA GLU A 539 -1.43 3.32 8.81
C GLU A 539 -2.20 4.65 8.82
N SER A 540 -1.50 5.76 9.07
CA SER A 540 -2.09 7.09 9.06
C SER A 540 -2.57 7.48 7.65
N ALA A 541 -3.57 8.37 7.61
CA ALA A 541 -3.94 9.03 6.35
C ALA A 541 -2.76 9.83 5.79
N ALA A 542 -1.86 10.29 6.67
CA ALA A 542 -0.62 11.00 6.33
C ALA A 542 0.30 10.18 5.42
N ARG A 543 0.30 8.84 5.50
CA ARG A 543 1.07 7.99 4.58
C ARG A 543 0.81 8.35 3.13
N GLN A 544 -0.45 8.60 2.79
CA GLN A 544 -0.83 8.89 1.42
C GLN A 544 -0.17 10.18 0.92
N PHE A 545 0.12 11.13 1.80
CA PHE A 545 0.72 12.41 1.43
C PHE A 545 2.25 12.40 1.47
N MET A 546 2.85 11.30 1.96
CA MET A 546 4.29 11.19 2.11
C MET A 546 4.84 10.17 1.12
N ARG A 547 5.98 10.54 0.52
CA ARG A 547 6.75 9.60 -0.30
C ARG A 547 7.54 8.67 0.63
N PRO A 548 7.75 7.39 0.29
CA PRO A 548 8.54 6.48 1.11
C PRO A 548 9.94 6.99 1.44
N GLU A 549 10.55 7.79 0.56
CA GLU A 549 11.88 8.38 0.78
C GLU A 549 11.83 9.68 1.59
N LEU A 550 10.64 10.29 1.74
CA LEU A 550 10.37 11.38 2.68
C LEU A 550 10.03 10.90 4.07
N ALA A 551 9.80 9.61 4.23
CA ALA A 551 9.76 9.00 5.53
C ALA A 551 11.18 8.91 6.06
N PRO A 552 11.67 9.82 6.94
CA PRO A 552 12.70 9.40 7.87
C PRO A 552 12.20 8.12 8.54
N ASP A 553 13.12 7.32 9.08
CA ASP A 553 12.78 6.13 9.87
C ASP A 553 11.76 6.51 10.95
N TYR A 554 10.47 6.42 10.62
CA TYR A 554 9.38 7.08 11.37
C TYR A 554 9.09 6.33 12.65
N ASP A 555 9.52 5.08 12.68
CA ASP A 555 9.50 4.19 13.81
C ASP A 555 10.86 4.19 14.53
N ASN A 556 11.74 5.15 14.24
CA ASN A 556 12.89 5.37 15.09
C ASN A 556 12.46 5.73 16.51
N ASP A 557 13.29 5.33 17.47
CA ASP A 557 13.00 5.49 18.89
C ASP A 557 12.75 6.94 19.28
N LEU A 558 13.46 7.91 18.70
CA LEU A 558 13.29 9.33 19.04
C LEU A 558 11.90 9.85 18.64
N THR A 559 11.46 9.52 17.44
CA THR A 559 10.13 9.87 16.93
C THR A 559 9.05 9.24 17.79
N ARG A 560 9.17 7.93 18.06
CA ARG A 560 8.24 7.20 18.94
C ARG A 560 8.17 7.84 20.33
N LEU A 561 9.31 8.17 20.93
CA LEU A 561 9.36 8.82 22.25
C LEU A 561 8.70 10.21 22.25
N ASN A 562 8.90 11.01 21.20
CA ASN A 562 8.25 12.32 21.10
C ASN A 562 6.72 12.21 20.95
N ARG A 563 6.23 11.19 20.24
CA ARG A 563 4.79 10.88 20.13
C ARG A 563 4.21 10.46 21.48
N LEU A 564 4.91 9.60 22.23
CA LEU A 564 4.55 9.27 23.61
C LEU A 564 4.48 10.52 24.51
N ARG A 565 5.48 11.42 24.42
CA ARG A 565 5.46 12.70 25.17
C ARG A 565 4.26 13.55 24.82
N PHE A 566 3.92 13.66 23.54
CA PHE A 566 2.76 14.42 23.06
C PHE A 566 1.47 13.88 23.69
N LEU A 567 1.19 12.58 23.56
CA LEU A 567 -0.05 11.99 24.04
C LEU A 567 -0.18 12.05 25.57
N MET A 568 0.94 11.90 26.30
CA MET A 568 0.99 12.02 27.76
C MET A 568 0.50 13.39 28.27
N GLN A 569 0.56 14.44 27.46
CA GLN A 569 0.07 15.78 27.84
C GLN A 569 -1.46 15.86 27.97
N PHE A 570 -2.18 14.84 27.51
CA PHE A 570 -3.64 14.83 27.44
C PHE A 570 -4.28 13.73 28.29
N ILE A 571 -3.48 12.97 29.04
CA ILE A 571 -3.96 11.85 29.87
C ILE A 571 -4.87 12.28 31.03
N ASP A 572 -4.83 13.57 31.40
CA ASP A 572 -5.67 14.16 32.44
C ASP A 572 -6.77 15.07 31.87
N ASP A 573 -6.89 15.15 30.55
CA ASP A 573 -7.86 16.01 29.86
C ASP A 573 -9.28 15.43 29.92
N ARG A 574 -10.12 16.01 30.79
CA ARG A 574 -11.51 15.59 31.03
C ARG A 574 -12.53 16.25 30.11
N SER A 575 -12.08 16.87 29.02
CA SER A 575 -13.00 17.47 28.07
C SER A 575 -13.83 16.37 27.38
N PRO A 576 -15.18 16.41 27.44
CA PRO A 576 -16.03 15.39 26.83
C PRO A 576 -16.13 15.56 25.30
N GLU A 577 -16.24 14.46 24.55
CA GLU A 577 -16.51 14.48 23.11
C GLU A 577 -17.87 15.13 22.81
N VAL A 578 -17.93 16.03 21.81
CA VAL A 578 -19.09 16.91 21.60
C VAL A 578 -20.23 16.22 20.83
N ASN A 579 -19.91 15.20 20.02
CA ASN A 579 -20.79 14.72 18.94
C ASN A 579 -21.30 13.26 19.07
N LYS A 580 -21.15 12.62 20.22
CA LYS A 580 -21.71 11.29 20.46
C LYS A 580 -22.41 11.25 21.81
N ASP A 581 -23.44 10.43 21.96
CA ASP A 581 -23.98 9.97 23.26
C ASP A 581 -22.93 9.18 24.09
N SER A 582 -21.65 9.33 23.76
CA SER A 582 -20.53 8.62 24.35
C SER A 582 -20.07 9.34 25.62
N THR A 583 -19.70 8.55 26.63
CA THR A 583 -19.06 9.06 27.85
C THR A 583 -17.55 9.24 27.69
N CYS A 584 -17.05 9.33 26.45
CA CYS A 584 -15.64 9.40 26.14
C CYS A 584 -15.08 10.80 26.38
N GLU A 585 -13.93 10.86 27.03
CA GLU A 585 -13.18 12.10 27.23
C GLU A 585 -11.88 12.06 26.42
N VAL A 586 -11.27 13.22 26.17
CA VAL A 586 -9.98 13.34 25.47
C VAL A 586 -8.91 12.40 26.05
N ARG A 587 -8.86 12.27 27.38
CA ARG A 587 -7.94 11.34 28.07
C ARG A 587 -8.13 9.86 27.71
N ASP A 588 -9.32 9.42 27.33
CA ASP A 588 -9.57 8.04 26.94
C ASP A 588 -8.93 7.75 25.57
N PHE A 589 -9.04 8.69 24.63
CA PHE A 589 -8.33 8.63 23.34
C PHE A 589 -6.81 8.69 23.52
N ALA A 590 -6.31 9.62 24.34
CA ALA A 590 -4.88 9.69 24.64
C ALA A 590 -4.35 8.36 25.23
N THR A 591 -5.14 7.73 26.11
CA THR A 591 -4.82 6.41 26.68
C THR A 591 -4.75 5.32 25.60
N GLN A 592 -5.76 5.26 24.73
CA GLN A 592 -5.83 4.28 23.65
C GLN A 592 -4.61 4.38 22.72
N TYR A 593 -4.29 5.59 22.26
CA TYR A 593 -3.17 5.81 21.35
C TYR A 593 -1.80 5.63 22.01
N LEU A 594 -1.67 5.90 23.31
CA LEU A 594 -0.47 5.52 24.06
C LEU A 594 -0.33 4.00 24.13
N ALA A 595 -1.42 3.28 24.38
CA ALA A 595 -1.41 1.82 24.43
C ALA A 595 -0.99 1.21 23.09
N ILE A 596 -1.43 1.79 21.97
CA ILE A 596 -0.97 1.43 20.62
C ILE A 596 0.56 1.63 20.50
N LEU A 597 1.09 2.81 20.80
CA LEU A 597 2.54 3.09 20.69
C LEU A 597 3.42 2.27 21.64
N LEU A 598 2.83 1.75 22.72
CA LEU A 598 3.48 0.86 23.67
C LEU A 598 3.36 -0.62 23.28
N GLY A 599 2.63 -0.94 22.21
CA GLY A 599 2.41 -2.32 21.75
C GLY A 599 1.39 -3.11 22.58
N PHE A 600 0.55 -2.42 23.38
CA PHE A 600 -0.53 -3.05 24.14
C PHE A 600 -1.80 -3.27 23.33
N LEU A 601 -2.03 -2.44 22.31
CA LEU A 601 -3.19 -2.48 21.43
C LEU A 601 -2.75 -2.42 19.97
N ASP A 602 -3.55 -3.05 19.12
CA ASP A 602 -3.48 -2.96 17.66
C ASP A 602 -4.29 -1.74 17.18
N THR A 603 -3.87 -1.06 16.12
CA THR A 603 -4.49 0.17 15.60
C THR A 603 -5.88 -0.04 15.02
N GLU A 604 -6.18 -1.26 14.56
CA GLU A 604 -7.51 -1.63 14.08
C GLU A 604 -8.48 -2.06 15.20
N MET A 605 -7.96 -2.31 16.40
CA MET A 605 -8.81 -2.44 17.58
C MET A 605 -9.18 -1.05 18.08
N GLU A 606 -10.19 -0.44 17.44
CA GLU A 606 -11.03 0.58 18.07
C GLU A 606 -11.86 -0.05 19.19
N VAL A 607 -11.21 -0.76 20.13
CA VAL A 607 -11.77 -0.98 21.45
C VAL A 607 -11.71 0.39 22.09
N PHE A 608 -12.80 1.14 21.93
CA PHE A 608 -12.93 2.43 22.59
C PHE A 608 -12.78 2.15 24.07
N VAL A 609 -11.68 2.61 24.65
CA VAL A 609 -11.52 2.66 26.11
C VAL A 609 -12.79 3.30 26.70
N GLY A 610 -13.36 4.28 25.99
CA GLY A 610 -14.65 4.92 26.28
C GLY A 610 -15.87 4.00 26.43
N ASP A 611 -15.93 2.87 25.74
CA ASP A 611 -17.03 1.90 25.85
C ASP A 611 -16.90 1.00 27.09
N CYS A 612 -15.73 0.99 27.73
CA CYS A 612 -15.52 0.26 28.97
C CYS A 612 -16.14 1.01 30.16
N GLY A 613 -16.57 0.29 31.20
CA GLY A 613 -17.02 0.92 32.44
C GLY A 613 -15.94 1.81 33.09
N PHE A 614 -16.36 2.82 33.84
CA PHE A 614 -15.49 3.84 34.46
C PHE A 614 -14.23 3.25 35.16
N TRP A 615 -14.41 2.20 35.96
CA TRP A 615 -13.30 1.56 36.69
C TRP A 615 -12.27 0.90 35.78
N THR A 616 -12.72 0.27 34.70
CA THR A 616 -11.85 -0.31 33.67
C THR A 616 -11.04 0.79 32.98
N ARG A 617 -11.68 1.90 32.61
CA ARG A 617 -10.97 3.06 32.00
C ARG A 617 -9.88 3.60 32.92
N LEU A 618 -10.20 3.75 34.21
CA LEU A 618 -9.25 4.23 35.22
C LEU A 618 -8.06 3.28 35.40
N ALA A 619 -8.31 1.96 35.44
CA ALA A 619 -7.27 0.95 35.57
C ALA A 619 -6.33 0.94 34.35
N VAL A 620 -6.89 0.88 33.13
CA VAL A 620 -6.12 0.90 31.87
C VAL A 620 -5.27 2.16 31.80
N ARG A 621 -5.85 3.34 32.09
CA ARG A 621 -5.12 4.61 32.09
C ARG A 621 -3.95 4.61 33.06
N SER A 622 -4.14 4.09 34.27
CA SER A 622 -3.09 4.04 35.28
C SER A 622 -1.91 3.17 34.84
N VAL A 623 -2.18 2.03 34.20
CA VAL A 623 -1.14 1.14 33.65
C VAL A 623 -0.41 1.81 32.49
N VAL A 624 -1.15 2.32 31.51
CA VAL A 624 -0.58 2.98 30.32
C VAL A 624 0.26 4.19 30.70
N TYR A 625 -0.22 5.04 31.62
CA TYR A 625 0.52 6.20 32.12
C TYR A 625 1.85 5.79 32.78
N LYS A 626 1.82 4.76 33.62
CA LYS A 626 3.02 4.26 34.31
C LYS A 626 4.05 3.75 33.31
N VAL A 627 3.63 2.94 32.33
CA VAL A 627 4.55 2.35 31.34
C VAL A 627 5.09 3.42 30.40
N ALA A 628 4.26 4.34 29.92
CA ALA A 628 4.72 5.47 29.12
C ALA A 628 5.76 6.31 29.88
N GLY A 629 5.53 6.58 31.17
CA GLY A 629 6.51 7.27 32.02
C GLY A 629 7.84 6.51 32.15
N GLN A 630 7.79 5.18 32.26
CA GLN A 630 9.00 4.34 32.30
C GLN A 630 9.76 4.37 30.98
N GLU A 631 9.08 4.24 29.84
CA GLU A 631 9.70 4.34 28.51
C GLU A 631 10.36 5.71 28.30
N LEU A 632 9.67 6.80 28.68
CA LEU A 632 10.20 8.16 28.56
C LEU A 632 11.38 8.46 29.49
N ALA A 633 11.52 7.70 30.58
CA ALA A 633 12.64 7.81 31.52
C ALA A 633 13.85 6.95 31.12
N ARG A 634 13.70 6.04 30.15
CA ARG A 634 14.83 5.26 29.63
C ARG A 634 15.84 6.20 28.96
N PRO A 635 17.15 6.02 29.19
CA PRO A 635 18.17 6.76 28.44
C PRO A 635 18.01 6.48 26.94
N THR A 636 17.86 7.52 26.13
CA THR A 636 17.95 7.41 24.67
C THR A 636 19.37 7.00 24.32
N LYS A 637 19.50 5.89 23.58
CA LYS A 637 20.78 5.37 23.10
C LYS A 637 21.38 6.23 22.01
#